data_AF-A0A8J6QXV5-F1
#
_entry.id   AF-A0A8J6QXV5-F1
#
_cell.length_a   1.000
_cell.length_b   1.000
_cell.length_c   1.000
_cell.angle_alpha   90.00
_cell.angle_beta   90.00
_cell.angle_gamma   90.00
#
_symmetry.space_group_name_H-M   'P 1'
#
loop_
_entity.id
_entity.type
_entity.pdbx_description
1 polymer ?
#
loop_
_entity_poly.entity_id
_entity_poly.type
_entity_poly.pdbx_seq_one_letter_code
_entity_poly.pdbx_strand_id
1 'polypeptide(L)'
;MRRLILIVIFCLSPMMVEATLYSCRDSEGRLHVTDNLQSLPDECRADVREVEAGDPDNLHFVPETSPPPVEDTRSRFELEVLEQQRRQQEQEQREEQLIRQARSLVSRFEQAQQDRRNAIRRWSADSRRTIEQAATDMAAARNGKQQLLTTLGQQRVSIRTSEQVRALLEQIPEP
;
A
#
# COMPACT_ATOMS: atom_id res chain seq x y z
N MET A 1 -37.00 7.99 12.86
CA MET A 1 -36.14 9.18 13.06
C MET A 1 -34.65 8.88 13.20
N ARG A 2 -34.24 7.72 13.76
CA ARG A 2 -32.81 7.35 13.96
C ARG A 2 -32.00 7.15 12.66
N ARG A 3 -32.65 6.83 11.53
CA ARG A 3 -32.02 6.66 10.21
C ARG A 3 -31.66 7.97 9.50
N LEU A 4 -32.28 9.09 9.87
CA LEU A 4 -31.99 10.41 9.29
C LEU A 4 -30.73 11.05 9.90
N ILE A 5 -30.35 10.66 11.13
CA ILE A 5 -29.19 11.22 11.84
C ILE A 5 -27.87 10.66 11.28
N LEU A 6 -27.85 9.40 10.82
CA LEU A 6 -26.63 8.77 10.29
C LEU A 6 -26.20 9.32 8.92
N ILE A 7 -27.14 9.81 8.11
CA ILE A 7 -26.84 10.38 6.78
C ILE A 7 -26.19 11.76 6.92
N VAL A 8 -26.60 12.55 7.91
CA VAL A 8 -26.04 13.89 8.15
C VAL A 8 -24.59 13.83 8.65
N ILE A 9 -24.23 12.80 9.43
CA ILE A 9 -22.87 12.63 9.97
C ILE A 9 -21.87 12.21 8.86
N PHE A 10 -22.32 11.45 7.85
CA PHE A 10 -21.44 11.01 6.75
C PHE A 10 -21.15 12.13 5.72
N CYS A 11 -21.98 13.17 5.66
CA CYS A 11 -21.77 14.32 4.77
C CYS A 11 -20.84 15.41 5.33
N LEU A 12 -20.40 15.30 6.59
CA LEU A 12 -19.62 16.34 7.29
C LEU A 12 -18.17 15.94 7.58
N SER A 13 -17.67 14.80 7.06
CA SER A 13 -16.25 14.47 7.18
C SER A 13 -15.46 15.19 6.08
N PRO A 14 -14.64 16.21 6.40
CA PRO A 14 -13.73 16.79 5.42
C PRO A 14 -12.73 15.69 5.04
N MET A 15 -12.75 15.25 3.79
CA MET A 15 -11.63 14.54 3.20
C MET A 15 -10.47 15.53 3.16
N MET A 16 -9.60 15.50 4.17
CA MET A 16 -8.34 16.23 4.12
C MET A 16 -7.47 15.53 3.08
N VAL A 17 -7.56 16.01 1.84
CA VAL A 17 -6.57 15.75 0.81
C VAL A 17 -5.40 16.67 1.14
N GLU A 18 -4.40 16.16 1.86
CA GLU A 18 -3.11 16.82 1.99
C GLU A 18 -2.42 16.79 0.62
N ALA A 19 -2.71 17.79 -0.21
CA ALA A 19 -1.93 18.04 -1.42
C ALA A 19 -0.61 18.70 -0.99
N THR A 20 0.49 17.97 -1.08
CA THR A 20 1.83 18.52 -0.85
C THR A 20 2.16 19.43 -2.03
N LEU A 21 2.09 20.74 -1.82
CA LEU A 21 2.43 21.75 -2.82
C LEU A 21 3.88 22.18 -2.65
N TYR A 22 4.66 22.02 -3.72
CA TYR A 22 6.02 22.50 -3.82
C TYR A 22 6.02 23.86 -4.51
N SER A 23 6.76 24.83 -3.96
CA SER A 23 6.91 26.15 -4.57
C SER A 23 8.37 26.53 -4.71
N CYS A 24 8.75 27.04 -5.87
CA CYS A 24 10.09 27.54 -6.16
C CYS A 24 10.02 28.84 -6.96
N ARG A 25 10.97 29.74 -6.74
CA ARG A 25 11.11 30.96 -7.54
C ARG A 25 12.33 30.84 -8.43
N ASP A 26 12.15 31.00 -9.74
CA ASP A 26 13.25 30.92 -10.70
C ASP A 26 14.15 32.17 -10.70
N SER A 27 15.25 32.09 -11.44
CA SER A 27 16.22 33.18 -11.61
C SER A 27 15.66 34.42 -12.31
N GLU A 28 14.53 34.30 -13.01
CA GLU A 28 13.77 35.40 -13.62
C GLU A 28 12.70 35.97 -12.68
N GLY A 29 12.58 35.43 -11.46
CA GLY A 29 11.66 35.86 -10.43
C GLY A 29 10.23 35.35 -10.57
N ARG A 30 9.97 34.35 -11.42
CA ARG A 30 8.66 33.70 -11.58
C ARG A 30 8.48 32.59 -10.55
N LEU A 31 7.26 32.46 -10.05
CA LEU A 31 6.91 31.49 -9.03
C LEU A 31 6.29 30.24 -9.69
N HIS A 32 6.95 29.10 -9.52
CA HIS A 32 6.47 27.79 -9.92
C HIS A 32 5.85 27.09 -8.72
N VAL A 33 4.61 26.64 -8.85
CA VAL A 33 3.92 25.88 -7.80
C VAL A 33 3.37 24.60 -8.42
N THR A 34 3.67 23.45 -7.83
CA THR A 34 3.26 22.16 -8.35
C THR A 34 3.06 21.15 -7.24
N ASP A 35 2.18 20.18 -7.45
CA ASP A 35 1.98 19.01 -6.60
C ASP A 35 2.94 17.85 -6.95
N ASN A 36 3.71 17.99 -8.04
CA ASN A 36 4.66 17.00 -8.51
C ASN A 36 6.08 17.59 -8.61
N LEU A 37 6.96 17.19 -7.69
CA LEU A 37 8.34 17.66 -7.60
C LEU A 37 9.16 17.44 -8.89
N GLN A 38 8.86 16.38 -9.66
CA GLN A 38 9.55 16.07 -10.92
C GLN A 38 9.15 17.00 -12.08
N SER A 39 8.21 17.91 -11.86
CA SER A 39 7.80 18.90 -12.86
C SER A 39 8.46 20.27 -12.67
N LEU A 40 9.17 20.50 -11.55
CA LEU A 40 9.90 21.75 -11.33
C LEU A 40 11.11 21.86 -12.27
N PRO A 41 11.47 23.06 -12.75
CA PRO A 41 12.66 23.26 -13.57
C PRO A 41 13.95 22.89 -12.82
N ASP A 42 15.00 22.47 -13.54
CA ASP A 42 16.24 21.93 -12.93
C ASP A 42 16.95 22.94 -12.03
N GLU A 43 16.81 24.25 -12.28
CA GLU A 43 17.32 25.32 -11.40
C GLU A 43 16.69 25.30 -10.00
N CYS A 44 15.47 24.78 -9.88
CA CYS A 44 14.75 24.57 -8.62
C CYS A 44 15.07 23.22 -7.98
N ARG A 45 15.78 22.35 -8.71
CA ARG A 45 16.24 21.04 -8.22
C ARG A 45 17.66 21.18 -7.63
N ALA A 46 17.77 22.06 -6.63
CA ALA A 46 18.86 22.14 -5.67
C ALA A 46 20.31 22.13 -6.22
N ASP A 47 20.83 23.31 -6.56
CA ASP A 47 22.28 23.61 -6.49
C ASP A 47 22.52 24.71 -5.45
N VAL A 48 23.27 24.38 -4.39
CA VAL A 48 23.71 25.35 -3.37
C VAL A 48 24.94 26.07 -3.89
N ARG A 49 24.85 27.38 -4.14
CA ARG A 49 26.03 28.24 -4.33
C ARG A 49 26.34 28.98 -3.03
N GLU A 50 27.55 28.85 -2.53
CA GLU A 50 28.11 29.77 -1.52
C GLU A 50 28.28 31.15 -2.17
N VAL A 51 27.69 32.17 -1.55
CA VAL A 51 27.87 33.58 -1.93
C VAL A 51 28.96 34.15 -1.04
N GLU A 52 30.11 34.50 -1.61
CA GLU A 52 31.17 35.23 -0.89
C GLU A 52 30.68 36.64 -0.51
N ALA A 53 30.83 36.99 0.77
CA ALA A 53 30.36 38.24 1.37
C ALA A 53 31.23 39.47 1.01
N GLY A 54 31.60 39.61 -0.27
CA GLY A 54 32.55 40.62 -0.75
C GLY A 54 31.97 41.66 -1.70
N ASP A 55 30.64 41.80 -1.82
CA ASP A 55 30.02 42.76 -2.73
C ASP A 55 29.63 44.05 -1.97
N PRO A 56 30.22 45.22 -2.29
CA PRO A 56 30.13 46.42 -1.47
C PRO A 56 28.78 47.18 -1.49
N ASP A 57 27.72 46.64 -2.10
CA ASP A 57 26.46 47.39 -2.33
C ASP A 57 25.24 46.97 -1.49
N ASN A 58 25.36 46.07 -0.50
CA ASN A 58 24.20 45.66 0.31
C ASN A 58 24.08 46.43 1.65
N LEU A 59 23.51 47.63 1.56
CA LEU A 59 23.00 48.42 2.68
C LEU A 59 21.71 47.81 3.28
N HIS A 60 21.78 46.67 3.96
CA HIS A 60 20.72 46.25 4.89
C HIS A 60 21.31 45.47 6.06
N PHE A 61 21.67 46.21 7.13
CA PHE A 61 22.11 45.64 8.40
C PHE A 61 20.90 45.00 9.11
N VAL A 62 20.78 43.67 9.03
CA VAL A 62 19.92 42.87 9.90
C VAL A 62 20.83 42.34 11.02
N PRO A 63 20.48 42.48 12.31
CA PRO A 63 21.32 41.98 13.40
C PRO A 63 21.57 40.48 13.22
N GLU A 64 22.83 40.05 13.34
CA GLU A 64 23.22 38.64 13.35
C GLU A 64 22.58 37.94 14.56
N THR A 65 21.38 37.44 14.41
CA THR A 65 20.96 36.25 15.15
C THR A 65 21.80 35.13 14.61
N SER A 66 22.77 34.62 15.39
CA SER A 66 23.51 33.40 15.05
C SER A 66 22.55 32.40 14.42
N PRO A 67 22.76 31.99 13.16
CA PRO A 67 21.91 30.97 12.56
C PRO A 67 21.96 29.76 13.50
N PRO A 68 20.81 29.13 13.80
CA PRO A 68 20.83 27.87 14.54
C PRO A 68 21.82 26.93 13.83
N PRO A 69 22.56 26.11 14.58
CA PRO A 69 23.49 25.17 13.95
C PRO A 69 22.74 24.45 12.85
N VAL A 70 23.32 24.43 11.64
CA VAL A 70 22.77 23.72 10.49
C VAL A 70 22.77 22.24 10.86
N GLU A 71 21.74 21.79 11.57
CA GLU A 71 21.48 20.37 11.69
C GLU A 71 21.23 19.87 10.29
N ASP A 72 21.91 18.80 9.93
CA ASP A 72 21.85 18.12 8.63
C ASP A 72 20.45 17.52 8.42
N THR A 73 19.50 18.42 8.19
CA THR A 73 18.06 18.19 8.05
C THR A 73 17.75 17.60 6.69
N ARG A 74 18.59 17.86 5.69
CA ARG A 74 18.51 17.27 4.36
C ARG A 74 18.80 15.77 4.40
N SER A 75 19.86 15.33 5.10
CA SER A 75 20.16 13.89 5.21
C SER A 75 19.10 13.14 6.02
N ARG A 76 18.57 13.74 7.10
CA ARG A 76 17.44 13.16 7.85
C ARG A 76 16.17 13.04 7.01
N PHE A 77 15.84 14.05 6.21
CA PHE A 77 14.68 14.02 5.31
C PHE A 77 14.82 12.95 4.20
N GLU A 78 15.98 12.88 3.54
CA GLU A 78 16.24 11.85 2.52
C GLU A 78 16.15 10.43 3.10
N LEU A 79 16.64 10.23 4.32
CA LEU A 79 16.52 8.96 5.03
C LEU A 79 15.06 8.62 5.37
N GLU A 80 14.26 9.59 5.81
CA GLU A 80 12.85 9.39 6.15
C GLU A 80 12.02 9.02 4.93
N VAL A 81 12.25 9.67 3.78
CA VAL A 81 11.59 9.34 2.51
C VAL A 81 11.94 7.91 2.07
N LEU A 82 13.21 7.51 2.16
CA LEU A 82 13.65 6.15 1.82
C LEU A 82 13.03 5.10 2.75
N GLU A 83 12.92 5.40 4.05
CA GLU A 83 12.28 4.50 5.01
C GLU A 83 10.78 4.37 4.75
N GLN A 84 10.10 5.46 4.38
CA GLN A 84 8.69 5.44 4.01
C GLN A 84 8.46 4.62 2.73
N GLN A 85 9.28 4.80 1.71
CA GLN A 85 9.21 3.99 0.48
C GLN A 85 9.42 2.50 0.76
N ARG A 86 10.39 2.16 1.61
CA ARG A 86 10.63 0.76 2.00
C ARG A 86 9.41 0.17 2.72
N ARG A 87 8.82 0.91 3.66
CA ARG A 87 7.61 0.48 4.38
C ARG A 87 6.43 0.25 3.43
N GLN A 88 6.25 1.11 2.44
CA GLN A 88 5.21 0.93 1.41
C GLN A 88 5.45 -0.33 0.58
N GLN A 89 6.68 -0.53 0.08
CA GLN A 89 7.02 -1.72 -0.70
C GLN A 89 6.83 -3.02 0.10
N GLU A 90 7.25 -3.03 1.37
CA GLU A 90 7.02 -4.19 2.25
C GLU A 90 5.53 -4.47 2.46
N GLN A 91 4.71 -3.43 2.59
CA GLN A 91 3.27 -3.58 2.72
C GLN A 91 2.66 -4.15 1.44
N GLU A 92 3.02 -3.61 0.27
CA GLU A 92 2.54 -4.10 -1.02
C GLU A 92 2.91 -5.58 -1.24
N GLN A 93 4.15 -5.96 -0.93
CA GLN A 93 4.59 -7.36 -1.05
C GLN A 93 3.82 -8.31 -0.14
N ARG A 94 3.50 -7.88 1.09
CA ARG A 94 2.66 -8.66 2.02
C ARG A 94 1.24 -8.80 1.49
N GLU A 95 0.66 -7.72 0.97
CA GLU A 95 -0.67 -7.73 0.39
C GLU A 95 -0.75 -8.66 -0.83
N GLU A 96 0.23 -8.60 -1.73
CA GLU A 96 0.34 -9.53 -2.86
C GLU A 96 0.49 -10.98 -2.42
N GLN A 97 1.26 -11.23 -1.36
CA GLN A 97 1.43 -12.58 -0.82
C GLN A 97 0.10 -13.15 -0.33
N LEU A 98 -0.73 -12.36 0.36
CA LEU A 98 -2.06 -12.79 0.80
C LEU A 98 -2.97 -13.12 -0.39
N ILE A 99 -2.95 -12.30 -1.44
CA ILE A 99 -3.71 -12.56 -2.67
C ILE A 99 -3.24 -13.86 -3.33
N ARG A 100 -1.92 -14.09 -3.42
CA ARG A 100 -1.36 -15.33 -3.98
C ARG A 100 -1.76 -16.55 -3.17
N GLN A 101 -1.73 -16.46 -1.84
CA GLN A 101 -2.15 -17.55 -0.96
C GLN A 101 -3.64 -17.88 -1.16
N ALA A 102 -4.49 -16.86 -1.24
CA ALA A 102 -5.91 -17.04 -1.50
C ALA A 102 -6.17 -17.76 -2.84
N ARG A 103 -5.52 -17.32 -3.92
CA ARG A 103 -5.61 -17.96 -5.24
C ARG A 103 -5.14 -19.42 -5.21
N SER A 104 -4.06 -19.70 -4.49
CA SER A 104 -3.53 -21.06 -4.33
C SER A 104 -4.52 -21.98 -3.62
N LEU A 105 -5.18 -21.50 -2.55
CA LEU A 105 -6.21 -22.27 -1.85
C LEU A 105 -7.41 -22.59 -2.76
N VAL A 106 -7.89 -21.60 -3.51
CA VAL A 106 -9.00 -21.79 -4.46
C VAL A 106 -8.62 -22.82 -5.52
N SER A 107 -7.46 -22.66 -6.15
CA SER A 107 -6.99 -23.57 -7.19
C SER A 107 -6.85 -25.01 -6.69
N ARG A 108 -6.31 -25.22 -5.48
CA ARG A 108 -6.23 -26.55 -4.86
C ARG A 108 -7.61 -27.15 -4.61
N PHE A 109 -8.56 -26.35 -4.13
CA PHE A 109 -9.92 -26.81 -3.89
C PHE A 109 -10.62 -27.22 -5.20
N GLU A 110 -10.52 -26.41 -6.24
CA GLU A 110 -11.09 -26.69 -7.56
C GLU A 110 -10.48 -27.95 -8.19
N GLN A 111 -9.15 -28.10 -8.11
CA GLN A 111 -8.45 -29.28 -8.58
C GLN A 111 -8.93 -30.53 -7.84
N ALA A 112 -8.97 -30.50 -6.51
CA ALA A 112 -9.46 -31.63 -5.72
C ALA A 112 -10.93 -31.96 -6.04
N GLN A 113 -11.78 -30.96 -6.24
CA GLN A 113 -13.17 -31.19 -6.68
C GLN A 113 -13.21 -31.89 -8.05
N GLN A 114 -12.37 -31.46 -8.99
CA GLN A 114 -12.28 -32.05 -10.32
C GLN A 114 -11.76 -33.48 -10.28
N ASP A 115 -10.72 -33.76 -9.48
CA ASP A 115 -10.15 -35.09 -9.30
C ASP A 115 -11.17 -36.04 -8.69
N ARG A 116 -11.92 -35.58 -7.67
CA ARG A 116 -13.04 -36.34 -7.11
C ARG A 116 -14.10 -36.65 -8.16
N ARG A 117 -14.53 -35.67 -8.96
CA ARG A 117 -15.53 -35.89 -10.04
C ARG A 117 -15.03 -36.89 -11.07
N ASN A 118 -13.76 -36.79 -11.47
CA ASN A 118 -13.16 -37.69 -12.45
C ASN A 118 -13.03 -39.12 -11.91
N ALA A 119 -12.63 -39.29 -10.65
CA ALA A 119 -12.53 -40.58 -10.00
C ALA A 119 -13.91 -41.26 -9.86
N ILE A 120 -14.94 -40.51 -9.46
CA ILE A 120 -16.32 -41.02 -9.40
C ILE A 120 -16.79 -41.51 -10.77
N ARG A 121 -16.46 -40.80 -11.86
CA ARG A 121 -16.88 -41.16 -13.22
C ARG A 121 -16.15 -42.37 -13.79
N ARG A 122 -14.84 -42.54 -13.49
CA ARG A 122 -14.01 -43.59 -14.11
C ARG A 122 -14.19 -44.98 -13.50
N TRP A 123 -14.74 -45.10 -12.28
CA TRP A 123 -14.93 -46.36 -11.55
C TRP A 123 -13.77 -47.36 -11.73
N SER A 124 -12.55 -46.94 -11.34
CA SER A 124 -11.35 -47.77 -11.34
C SER A 124 -11.05 -48.30 -9.93
N ALA A 125 -10.16 -49.31 -9.83
CA ALA A 125 -9.72 -49.85 -8.54
C ALA A 125 -9.13 -48.78 -7.59
N ASP A 126 -8.43 -47.79 -8.14
CA ASP A 126 -7.82 -46.68 -7.36
C ASP A 126 -8.79 -45.53 -7.06
N SER A 127 -10.00 -45.54 -7.61
CA SER A 127 -10.93 -44.41 -7.49
C SER A 127 -11.31 -44.10 -6.05
N ARG A 128 -11.40 -45.11 -5.17
CA ARG A 128 -11.68 -44.89 -3.74
C ARG A 128 -10.59 -44.05 -3.09
N ARG A 129 -9.32 -44.39 -3.30
CA ARG A 129 -8.17 -43.65 -2.76
C ARG A 129 -8.14 -42.22 -3.28
N THR A 130 -8.37 -42.02 -4.58
CA THR A 130 -8.41 -40.66 -5.16
C THR A 130 -9.54 -39.81 -4.59
N ILE A 131 -10.72 -40.39 -4.37
CA ILE A 131 -11.86 -39.69 -3.76
C ILE A 131 -11.55 -39.28 -2.32
N GLU A 132 -10.95 -40.17 -1.53
CA GLU A 132 -10.54 -39.89 -0.14
C GLU A 132 -9.46 -38.81 -0.08
N GLN A 133 -8.44 -38.89 -0.94
CA GLN A 133 -7.40 -37.88 -1.03
C GLN A 133 -7.98 -36.51 -1.41
N ALA A 134 -8.82 -36.46 -2.45
CA ALA A 134 -9.48 -35.24 -2.87
C ALA A 134 -10.38 -34.65 -1.76
N ALA A 135 -11.09 -35.48 -1.00
CA ALA A 135 -11.87 -35.01 0.13
C ALA A 135 -10.98 -34.40 1.24
N THR A 136 -9.82 -35.00 1.49
CA THR A 136 -8.82 -34.49 2.43
C THR A 136 -8.25 -33.15 1.97
N ASP A 137 -7.90 -33.03 0.68
CA ASP A 137 -7.38 -31.79 0.10
C ASP A 137 -8.42 -30.66 0.11
N MET A 138 -9.69 -30.98 -0.17
CA MET A 138 -10.81 -30.03 -0.04
C MET A 138 -10.98 -29.56 1.42
N ALA A 139 -10.87 -30.46 2.39
CA ALA A 139 -10.94 -30.10 3.82
C ALA A 139 -9.75 -29.23 4.25
N ALA A 140 -8.55 -29.56 3.78
CA ALA A 140 -7.35 -28.77 4.02
C ALA A 140 -7.48 -27.36 3.44
N ALA A 141 -8.02 -27.21 2.23
CA ALA A 141 -8.26 -25.90 1.62
C ALA A 141 -9.29 -25.05 2.40
N ARG A 142 -10.35 -25.67 2.93
CA ARG A 142 -11.32 -25.00 3.82
C ARG A 142 -10.69 -24.54 5.13
N ASN A 143 -9.86 -25.38 5.74
CA ASN A 143 -9.12 -25.00 6.95
C ASN A 143 -8.15 -23.84 6.65
N GLY A 144 -7.45 -23.90 5.51
CA GLY A 144 -6.59 -22.81 5.04
C GLY A 144 -7.35 -21.51 4.80
N LYS A 145 -8.58 -21.57 4.27
CA LYS A 145 -9.47 -20.40 4.16
C LYS A 145 -9.73 -19.76 5.53
N GLN A 146 -10.12 -20.56 6.53
CA GLN A 146 -10.42 -20.03 7.86
C GLN A 146 -9.19 -19.42 8.55
N GLN A 147 -8.02 -20.03 8.36
CA GLN A 147 -6.75 -19.48 8.83
C GLN A 147 -6.45 -18.14 8.15
N LEU A 148 -6.59 -18.05 6.82
CA LEU A 148 -6.30 -16.83 6.07
C LEU A 148 -7.28 -15.70 6.41
N LEU A 149 -8.56 -16.01 6.63
CA LEU A 149 -9.56 -15.05 7.11
C LEU A 149 -9.23 -14.53 8.52
N THR A 150 -8.72 -15.40 9.40
CA THR A 150 -8.27 -15.00 10.74
C THR A 150 -7.05 -14.09 10.66
N THR A 151 -6.07 -14.45 9.81
CA THR A 151 -4.88 -13.61 9.56
C THR A 151 -5.25 -12.24 9.02
N LEU A 152 -6.21 -12.16 8.08
CA LEU A 152 -6.73 -10.87 7.58
C LEU A 152 -7.39 -10.02 8.67
N GLY A 153 -8.03 -10.64 9.67
CA GLY A 153 -8.62 -9.91 10.80
C GLY A 153 -7.59 -9.36 11.78
N GLN A 154 -6.43 -10.02 11.89
CA GLN A 154 -5.35 -9.64 12.80
C GLN A 154 -4.35 -8.65 12.18
N GLN A 155 -4.14 -8.72 10.86
CA GLN A 155 -3.21 -7.86 10.14
C GLN A 155 -3.92 -6.59 9.66
N ARG A 156 -3.25 -5.43 9.80
CA ARG A 156 -3.66 -4.19 9.14
C ARG A 156 -3.28 -4.29 7.66
N VAL A 157 -4.26 -4.62 6.82
CA VAL A 157 -4.16 -4.62 5.36
C VAL A 157 -5.10 -3.58 4.77
N SER A 158 -4.84 -3.13 3.54
CA SER A 158 -5.75 -2.24 2.84
C SER A 158 -7.15 -2.87 2.68
N ILE A 159 -8.20 -2.04 2.73
CA ILE A 159 -9.60 -2.49 2.58
C ILE A 159 -9.78 -3.23 1.25
N ARG A 160 -9.22 -2.67 0.17
CA ARG A 160 -9.24 -3.25 -1.17
C ARG A 160 -8.66 -4.66 -1.21
N THR A 161 -7.48 -4.87 -0.60
CA THR A 161 -6.85 -6.18 -0.54
C THR A 161 -7.68 -7.16 0.30
N SER A 162 -8.22 -6.70 1.43
CA SER A 162 -9.09 -7.53 2.28
C SER A 162 -10.33 -8.01 1.53
N GLU A 163 -11.02 -7.11 0.82
CA GLU A 163 -12.20 -7.44 0.00
C GLU A 163 -11.85 -8.40 -1.13
N GLN A 164 -10.74 -8.16 -1.83
CA GLN A 164 -10.29 -9.03 -2.91
C GLN A 164 -9.98 -10.45 -2.42
N VAL A 165 -9.27 -10.58 -1.30
CA VAL A 165 -8.97 -11.90 -0.72
C VAL A 165 -10.26 -12.60 -0.27
N ARG A 166 -11.20 -11.88 0.37
CA ARG A 166 -12.50 -12.45 0.75
C ARG A 166 -13.29 -12.95 -0.45
N ALA A 167 -13.39 -12.15 -1.51
CA ALA A 167 -14.08 -12.53 -2.74
C ALA A 167 -13.45 -13.76 -3.42
N LEU A 168 -12.13 -13.91 -3.36
CA LEU A 168 -11.47 -15.14 -3.83
C LEU A 168 -11.86 -16.34 -2.96
N LEU A 169 -11.80 -16.19 -1.63
CA LEU A 169 -12.09 -17.28 -0.69
C LEU A 169 -13.56 -17.69 -0.63
N GLU A 170 -14.50 -16.85 -1.08
CA GLU A 170 -15.92 -17.20 -1.22
C GLU A 170 -16.16 -18.35 -2.21
N GLN A 171 -15.23 -18.59 -3.15
CA GLN A 171 -15.30 -19.70 -4.10
C GLN A 171 -15.11 -21.07 -3.42
N ILE A 172 -14.59 -21.10 -2.19
CA ILE A 172 -14.48 -22.31 -1.37
C ILE A 172 -15.70 -22.38 -0.46
N PRO A 173 -16.67 -23.29 -0.71
CA PRO A 173 -17.87 -23.43 0.11
C PRO A 173 -17.54 -23.97 1.50
N GLU A 174 -18.31 -23.49 2.48
CA GLU A 174 -18.32 -24.03 3.85
C GLU A 174 -18.70 -25.52 3.85
N PRO A 175 -18.26 -26.30 4.86
CA PRO A 175 -18.56 -27.72 4.98
C PRO A 175 -20.05 -28.05 5.06
#